data_AF-A0A0D0E8U2-F1
#
_entry.id   AF-A0A0D0E8U2-F1
#
_cell.length_a   1.000
_cell.length_b   1.000
_cell.length_c   1.000
_cell.angle_alpha   90.00
_cell.angle_beta   90.00
_cell.angle_gamma   90.00
#
_symmetry.space_group_name_H-M   'P 1'
#
loop_
_entity.id
_entity.type
_entity.pdbx_description
1 polymer ?
#
loop_
_entity_poly.entity_id
_entity_poly.type
_entity_poly.pdbx_seq_one_letter_code
_entity_poly.pdbx_strand_id
1 'polypeptide(L)'
;MGDAGYILFGPIGREVLAAGTVVFAIFAAGSELLSSQQALSTLSNQGMCSMYFVLICGAITLLISLPRTLDRLTWMGILSAFVITVSGIVAMIGAGVSPFPGRVINATISTNFYDAFLAVTNPVFAYAGHFISSS
;
A
#
# COMPACT_ATOMS: atom_id res chain seq x y z
N MET A 1 9.68 -11.47 10.28
CA MET A 1 10.87 -12.04 9.60
C MET A 1 12.06 -12.31 10.55
N GLY A 2 11.84 -12.35 11.87
CA GLY A 2 12.94 -12.56 12.82
C GLY A 2 13.64 -13.92 12.69
N ASP A 3 12.89 -14.99 12.36
CA ASP A 3 13.44 -16.35 12.26
C ASP A 3 14.41 -16.50 11.07
N ALA A 4 14.01 -16.01 9.89
CA ALA A 4 14.92 -15.92 8.75
C ALA A 4 16.14 -15.03 9.02
N GLY A 5 15.95 -13.93 9.77
CA GLY A 5 17.04 -13.05 10.21
C GLY A 5 18.02 -13.74 11.17
N TYR A 6 17.55 -14.68 11.98
CA TYR A 6 18.38 -15.51 12.84
C TYR A 6 19.27 -16.46 12.03
N ILE A 7 18.72 -17.05 10.96
CA ILE A 7 19.44 -17.99 10.10
C ILE A 7 20.51 -17.28 9.24
N LEU A 8 20.23 -16.07 8.75
CA LEU A 8 21.13 -15.32 7.86
C LEU A 8 22.27 -14.59 8.57
N PHE A 9 22.01 -13.96 9.73
CA PHE A 9 22.96 -13.06 10.41
C PHE A 9 23.06 -13.31 11.92
N GLY A 10 22.57 -14.46 12.40
CA GLY A 10 22.62 -14.81 13.81
C GLY A 10 21.71 -13.93 14.69
N PRO A 11 21.99 -13.83 16.01
CA PRO A 11 21.09 -13.20 16.98
C PRO A 11 20.87 -11.70 16.74
N ILE A 12 21.87 -10.98 16.21
CA ILE A 12 21.76 -9.55 15.87
C ILE A 12 20.85 -9.37 14.64
N GLY A 13 20.97 -10.23 13.63
CA GLY A 13 20.11 -10.23 12.46
C GLY A 13 18.63 -10.41 12.81
N ARG A 14 18.33 -11.29 13.77
CA ARG A 14 16.97 -11.51 14.26
C ARG A 14 16.31 -10.23 14.76
N GLU A 15 17.00 -9.46 15.59
CA GLU A 15 16.45 -8.24 16.19
C GLU A 15 16.30 -7.11 15.17
N VAL A 16 17.30 -6.90 14.32
CA VAL A 16 17.26 -5.86 13.29
C VAL A 16 16.17 -6.13 12.26
N LEU A 17 16.06 -7.36 11.75
CA LEU A 17 15.02 -7.71 10.78
C LEU A 17 13.62 -7.75 11.41
N ALA A 18 13.48 -8.18 12.66
CA ALA A 18 12.21 -8.13 13.37
C ALA A 18 11.76 -6.67 13.58
N ALA A 19 12.63 -5.81 14.08
CA ALA A 19 12.35 -4.38 14.25
C ALA A 19 12.01 -3.72 12.92
N GLY A 20 12.79 -4.01 11.86
CA GLY A 20 12.54 -3.51 10.51
C GLY A 20 11.15 -3.89 9.99
N THR A 21 10.69 -5.13 10.22
CA THR A 21 9.34 -5.55 9.81
C THR A 21 8.22 -4.84 10.54
N VAL A 22 8.39 -4.55 11.83
CA VAL A 22 7.39 -3.81 12.61
C VAL A 22 7.30 -2.38 12.11
N VAL A 23 8.44 -1.73 11.90
CA VAL A 23 8.52 -0.36 11.38
C VAL A 23 7.88 -0.29 9.99
N PHE A 24 8.24 -1.21 9.09
CA PHE A 24 7.64 -1.32 7.76
C PHE A 24 6.11 -1.48 7.83
N ALA A 25 5.61 -2.38 8.68
CA ALA A 25 4.18 -2.62 8.82
C ALA A 25 3.41 -1.38 9.30
N ILE A 26 3.98 -0.60 10.24
CA ILE A 26 3.37 0.65 10.73
C ILE A 26 3.28 1.69 9.60
N PHE A 27 4.38 1.91 8.87
CA PHE A 27 4.39 2.87 7.76
C PHE A 27 3.51 2.42 6.59
N ALA A 28 3.48 1.12 6.28
CA ALA A 28 2.60 0.56 5.27
C ALA A 28 1.13 0.77 5.65
N ALA A 29 0.73 0.44 6.88
CA ALA A 29 -0.64 0.67 7.35
C ALA A 29 -1.02 2.16 7.32
N GLY A 30 -0.09 3.05 7.71
CA GLY A 30 -0.29 4.50 7.61
C GLY A 30 -0.50 4.99 6.17
N SER A 31 0.23 4.42 5.21
CA SER A 31 0.11 4.77 3.79
C SER A 31 -1.27 4.42 3.21
N GLU A 32 -1.87 3.31 3.64
CA GLU A 32 -3.22 2.92 3.19
C GLU A 32 -4.30 3.85 3.75
N LEU A 33 -4.14 4.31 5.00
CA LEU A 33 -5.04 5.31 5.60
C LEU A 33 -4.96 6.66 4.88
N LEU A 34 -3.77 7.06 4.44
CA LEU A 34 -3.60 8.31 3.70
C LEU A 34 -4.17 8.21 2.27
N SER A 35 -4.01 7.06 1.61
CA SER A 35 -4.58 6.81 0.28
C SER A 35 -6.11 6.80 0.32
N SER A 36 -6.70 6.13 1.32
CA SER A 36 -8.16 6.10 1.52
C SER A 36 -8.74 7.49 1.80
N GLN A 37 -8.02 8.34 2.53
CA GLN A 37 -8.38 9.76 2.69
C GLN A 37 -8.46 10.50 1.36
N GLN A 38 -7.46 10.35 0.48
CA GLN A 38 -7.44 11.03 -0.81
C GLN A 38 -8.60 10.55 -1.70
N ALA A 39 -8.88 9.24 -1.69
CA ALA A 39 -10.00 8.66 -2.40
C ALA A 39 -11.36 9.23 -1.93
N LEU A 40 -11.60 9.25 -0.61
CA LEU A 40 -12.83 9.82 -0.04
C LEU A 40 -12.95 11.33 -0.27
N SER A 41 -11.85 12.06 -0.16
CA SER A 41 -11.83 13.51 -0.38
C SER A 41 -12.22 13.86 -1.82
N THR A 42 -11.80 13.03 -2.79
CA THR A 42 -12.16 13.17 -4.21
C THR A 42 -13.64 12.85 -4.43
N LEU A 43 -14.15 11.78 -3.81
CA LEU A 43 -15.56 11.37 -3.95
C LEU A 43 -16.53 12.37 -3.31
N SER A 44 -16.13 12.99 -2.20
CA SER A 44 -16.93 13.92 -1.42
C SER A 44 -16.82 15.39 -1.87
N ASN A 45 -16.14 15.70 -2.99
CA ASN A 45 -15.88 17.06 -3.46
C ASN A 45 -15.37 18.01 -2.35
N GLN A 46 -14.41 17.55 -1.54
CA GLN A 46 -13.80 18.33 -0.45
C GLN A 46 -14.81 18.87 0.61
N GLY A 47 -15.94 18.19 0.80
CA GLY A 47 -17.00 18.65 1.71
C GLY A 47 -16.63 18.71 3.20
N MET A 48 -15.57 18.03 3.64
CA MET A 48 -15.10 17.99 5.03
C MET A 48 -13.58 18.11 5.12
N CYS A 49 -13.06 18.45 6.31
CA CYS A 49 -11.62 18.45 6.56
C CYS A 49 -11.05 17.03 6.44
N SER A 50 -9.95 16.90 5.70
CA SER A 50 -9.31 15.62 5.35
C SER A 50 -8.91 14.78 6.57
N MET A 51 -8.67 15.43 7.71
CA MET A 51 -8.37 14.75 8.98
C MET A 51 -9.52 13.84 9.45
N TYR A 52 -10.77 14.25 9.26
CA TYR A 52 -11.92 13.44 9.66
C TYR A 52 -12.07 12.19 8.79
N PHE A 53 -11.74 12.28 7.50
CA PHE A 53 -11.80 11.12 6.61
C PHE A 53 -10.77 10.05 7.02
N VAL A 54 -9.54 10.44 7.38
CA VAL A 54 -8.55 9.49 7.94
C VAL A 54 -9.05 8.84 9.22
N LEU A 55 -9.64 9.64 10.12
CA LEU A 55 -10.10 9.15 11.41
C LEU A 55 -11.22 8.11 11.25
N ILE A 56 -12.17 8.35 10.33
CA ILE A 56 -13.26 7.41 10.03
C ILE A 56 -12.71 6.13 9.40
N CYS A 57 -11.84 6.25 8.38
CA CYS A 57 -11.21 5.08 7.75
C CYS A 57 -10.39 4.27 8.77
N GLY A 58 -9.61 4.94 9.62
CA GLY A 58 -8.82 4.29 10.67
C GLY A 58 -9.68 3.57 11.71
N ALA A 59 -10.80 4.17 12.14
CA ALA A 59 -11.72 3.54 13.08
C ALA A 59 -12.37 2.27 12.49
N ILE A 60 -12.76 2.31 11.22
CA ILE A 60 -13.33 1.15 10.51
C ILE A 60 -12.28 0.04 10.39
N THR A 61 -11.06 0.37 9.94
CA THR A 61 -9.98 -0.60 9.81
C THR A 61 -9.61 -1.24 11.15
N LEU A 62 -9.59 -0.45 12.23
CA LEU A 62 -9.32 -0.98 13.58
C LEU A 62 -10.41 -1.97 14.02
N LEU A 63 -11.70 -1.63 13.82
CA LEU A 63 -12.82 -2.51 14.14
C LEU A 63 -12.78 -3.82 13.36
N ILE A 64 -12.46 -3.77 12.06
CA ILE A 64 -12.35 -4.95 11.20
C ILE A 64 -11.09 -5.76 11.51
N SER A 65 -10.02 -5.13 11.98
CA SER A 65 -8.77 -5.80 12.33
C SER A 65 -8.80 -6.44 13.73
N LEU A 66 -9.75 -6.06 14.59
CA LEU A 66 -9.92 -6.60 15.94
C LEU A 66 -10.37 -8.08 16.01
N PRO A 67 -11.28 -8.60 15.16
CA PRO A 67 -11.61 -10.02 15.11
C PRO A 67 -10.42 -10.83 14.56
N ARG A 68 -9.53 -11.22 15.46
CA ARG A 68 -8.28 -11.94 15.22
C ARG A 68 -8.52 -13.43 14.91
N THR A 69 -9.20 -13.75 13.82
CA THR A 69 -9.38 -15.14 13.34
C THR A 69 -8.48 -15.41 12.13
N LEU A 70 -7.31 -16.01 12.39
CA LEU A 70 -6.32 -16.42 11.39
C LEU A 70 -6.87 -17.44 10.36
N ASP A 71 -7.97 -18.11 10.66
CA ASP A 71 -8.59 -19.13 9.80
C ASP A 71 -9.20 -18.54 8.50
N ARG A 72 -9.65 -17.27 8.55
CA ARG A 72 -10.32 -16.60 7.41
C ARG A 72 -9.37 -15.81 6.52
N LEU A 73 -8.08 -15.74 6.86
CA LEU A 73 -7.12 -14.86 6.18
C LEU A 73 -6.93 -15.25 4.71
N THR A 74 -6.91 -16.55 4.40
CA THR A 74 -6.73 -17.06 3.04
C THR A 74 -7.85 -16.61 2.11
N TRP A 75 -9.09 -16.58 2.59
CA TRP A 75 -10.23 -16.14 1.78
C TRP A 75 -10.22 -14.63 1.52
N MET A 76 -9.83 -13.84 2.52
CA MET A 76 -9.62 -12.39 2.37
C MET A 76 -8.49 -12.07 1.40
N GLY A 77 -7.43 -12.88 1.37
CA GLY A 77 -6.32 -12.74 0.41
C GLY A 77 -6.73 -13.02 -1.05
N ILE A 78 -7.58 -14.03 -1.28
CA ILE A 78 -8.12 -14.30 -2.62
C ILE A 78 -9.04 -13.14 -3.05
N LEU A 79 -9.88 -12.64 -2.13
CA LEU A 79 -10.75 -11.51 -2.38
C LEU A 79 -9.95 -10.25 -2.74
N SER A 80 -8.87 -9.94 -2.01
CA SER A 80 -8.04 -8.77 -2.31
C SER A 80 -7.36 -8.87 -3.67
N ALA A 81 -6.83 -10.04 -4.03
CA ALA A 81 -6.24 -10.28 -5.34
C ALA A 81 -7.25 -10.06 -6.48
N PHE A 82 -8.48 -10.55 -6.30
CA PHE A 82 -9.57 -10.33 -7.26
C PHE A 82 -9.92 -8.84 -7.39
N VAL A 83 -10.12 -8.14 -6.27
CA VAL A 83 -10.48 -6.71 -6.25
C VAL A 83 -9.39 -5.84 -6.89
N ILE A 84 -8.11 -6.08 -6.58
CA ILE A 84 -6.99 -5.34 -7.18
C ILE A 84 -6.94 -5.56 -8.70
N THR A 85 -7.15 -6.80 -9.15
CA THR A 85 -7.16 -7.15 -10.58
C THR A 85 -8.27 -6.40 -11.32
N VAL A 86 -9.49 -6.43 -10.79
CA VAL A 86 -10.64 -5.73 -11.37
C VAL A 86 -10.43 -4.22 -11.37
N SER A 87 -9.93 -3.66 -10.26
CA SER A 87 -9.62 -2.23 -10.13
C SER A 87 -8.60 -1.78 -11.20
N GLY A 88 -7.54 -2.57 -11.43
CA GLY A 88 -6.55 -2.29 -12.47
C GLY A 88 -7.14 -2.27 -13.88
N ILE A 89 -8.02 -3.23 -14.21
CA ILE A 89 -8.72 -3.25 -15.51
C ILE A 89 -9.58 -2.00 -15.68
N VAL A 90 -10.36 -1.63 -14.66
CA VAL A 90 -11.20 -0.43 -14.68
C VAL A 90 -10.36 0.84 -14.86
N ALA A 91 -9.22 0.95 -14.15
CA ALA A 91 -8.32 2.08 -14.28
C ALA A 91 -7.71 2.19 -15.69
N MET A 92 -7.31 1.07 -16.31
CA MET A 92 -6.79 1.06 -17.68
C MET A 92 -7.86 1.48 -18.69
N ILE A 93 -9.09 0.97 -18.56
CA ILE A 93 -10.20 1.37 -19.44
C ILE A 93 -10.47 2.87 -19.26
N GLY A 94 -10.60 3.35 -18.02
CA GLY A 94 -10.84 4.76 -17.70
C GLY A 94 -9.77 5.70 -18.28
N ALA A 95 -8.51 5.33 -18.17
CA ALA A 95 -7.39 6.07 -18.76
C ALA A 95 -7.44 6.10 -20.30
N GLY A 96 -7.99 5.06 -20.93
CA GLY A 96 -8.18 4.98 -22.38
C GLY A 96 -9.31 5.86 -22.90
N VAL A 97 -10.44 5.95 -22.17
CA VAL A 97 -11.61 6.74 -22.62
C VAL A 97 -11.48 8.24 -22.34
N SER A 98 -10.72 8.63 -21.31
CA SER A 98 -10.50 10.03 -20.93
C SER A 98 -9.04 10.45 -21.13
N PRO A 99 -8.59 10.70 -22.38
CA PRO A 99 -7.24 11.15 -22.64
C PRO A 99 -7.01 12.54 -22.04
N PHE A 100 -5.99 12.68 -21.21
CA PHE A 100 -5.56 13.98 -20.69
C PHE A 100 -5.13 14.89 -21.86
N PRO A 101 -5.74 16.09 -22.02
CA PRO A 101 -5.37 17.01 -23.09
C PRO A 101 -3.92 17.49 -22.86
N GLY A 102 -3.01 17.13 -23.77
CA GLY A 102 -1.59 17.53 -23.71
C GLY A 102 -0.60 16.47 -23.27
N ARG A 103 -0.93 15.17 -23.34
CA ARG A 103 0.01 14.07 -23.06
C ARG A 103 1.14 14.01 -24.09
N VAL A 104 2.18 14.80 -23.88
CA VAL A 104 3.47 14.68 -24.58
C VAL A 104 4.26 13.53 -23.94
N ILE A 105 4.53 12.49 -24.72
CA ILE A 105 5.28 11.32 -24.30
C ILE A 105 6.77 11.71 -24.30
N ASN A 106 7.26 12.26 -23.19
CA ASN A 106 8.67 12.66 -23.08
C ASN A 106 9.46 11.54 -22.38
N ALA A 107 10.46 10.98 -23.07
CA ALA A 107 11.30 9.90 -22.55
C ALA A 107 12.11 10.30 -21.30
N THR A 108 12.27 11.59 -21.05
CA THR A 108 12.89 12.13 -19.83
C THR A 108 12.19 13.42 -19.45
N ILE A 109 11.46 13.38 -18.34
CA ILE A 109 10.84 14.58 -17.74
C ILE A 109 11.78 15.06 -16.63
N SER A 110 11.97 16.38 -16.52
CA SER A 110 12.68 16.95 -15.37
C SER A 110 11.79 16.80 -14.15
N THR A 111 12.13 15.81 -13.33
CA THR A 111 11.33 15.35 -12.20
C THR A 111 11.91 15.92 -10.90
N ASN A 112 11.04 16.30 -9.96
CA ASN A 112 11.48 16.79 -8.65
C ASN A 112 12.02 15.64 -7.78
N PHE A 113 12.79 15.93 -6.73
CA PHE A 113 13.35 14.88 -5.86
C PHE A 113 12.26 13.97 -5.28
N TYR A 114 11.10 14.54 -4.95
CA TYR A 114 9.93 13.81 -4.44
C TYR A 114 9.42 12.75 -5.42
N ASP A 115 9.14 13.14 -6.66
CA ASP A 115 8.62 12.22 -7.69
C ASP A 115 9.67 11.16 -8.08
N ALA A 116 10.96 11.54 -8.11
CA ALA A 116 12.04 10.60 -8.37
C ALA A 116 12.17 9.54 -7.27
N PHE A 117 12.06 9.97 -6.00
CA PHE A 117 12.08 9.05 -4.86
C PHE A 117 10.87 8.11 -4.85
N LEU A 118 9.67 8.62 -5.14
CA LEU A 118 8.46 7.80 -5.26
C LEU A 118 8.58 6.77 -6.39
N ALA A 119 9.12 7.15 -7.55
CA ALA A 119 9.29 6.24 -8.69
C ALA A 119 10.19 5.05 -8.35
N VAL A 120 11.25 5.26 -7.55
CA VAL A 120 12.13 4.18 -7.08
C VAL A 120 11.49 3.36 -5.95
N THR A 121 10.77 4.02 -5.07
CA THR A 121 10.26 3.43 -3.83
C THR A 121 9.01 2.57 -4.06
N ASN A 122 8.14 2.94 -5.01
CA ASN A 122 6.90 2.21 -5.31
C ASN A 122 7.17 0.72 -5.69
N PRO A 123 8.08 0.42 -6.64
CA PRO A 123 8.44 -0.96 -6.95
C PRO A 123 9.05 -1.72 -5.77
N VAL A 124 9.86 -1.05 -4.93
CA VAL A 124 10.47 -1.67 -3.74
C VAL A 124 9.39 -2.15 -2.77
N PHE A 125 8.39 -1.32 -2.49
CA PHE A 125 7.24 -1.72 -1.66
C PHE A 125 6.42 -2.84 -2.31
N ALA A 126 6.23 -2.80 -3.63
CA ALA A 126 5.49 -3.83 -4.36
C ALA A 126 6.15 -5.22 -4.26
N TYR A 127 7.48 -5.30 -4.29
CA TYR A 127 8.23 -6.56 -4.19
C TYR A 127 8.60 -6.97 -2.76
N ALA A 128 8.47 -6.06 -1.77
CA ALA A 128 8.79 -6.35 -0.38
C ALA A 128 8.02 -7.55 0.20
N GLY A 129 6.82 -7.83 -0.32
CA GLY A 129 5.98 -8.97 0.12
C GLY A 129 6.42 -10.34 -0.41
N HIS A 130 7.30 -10.41 -1.42
CA HIS A 130 7.67 -11.68 -2.08
C HIS A 130 8.34 -12.68 -1.10
N PHE A 131 8.98 -12.18 -0.04
CA PHE A 131 9.67 -12.99 0.97
C PHE A 131 8.75 -13.70 1.98
N ILE A 132 7.44 -13.39 1.99
CA ILE A 132 6.49 -13.94 2.98
C ILE A 132 5.87 -15.27 2.52
N SER A 133 5.92 -15.60 1.23
CA SER A 133 5.19 -16.76 0.68
C SER A 133 6.01 -18.06 0.58
N SER A 134 7.26 -18.09 1.07
CA SER A 134 8.15 -19.25 0.96
C SER A 134 8.52 -19.91 2.30
N SER A 135 7.74 -19.69 3.37
CA SER A 135 7.91 -20.36 4.67
C SER A 135 6.78 -21.33 4.95
#